data_AF-A0A524EED0-F1
#
_entry.id   AF-A0A524EED0-F1
#
_cell.length_a   1.000
_cell.length_b   1.000
_cell.length_c   1.000
_cell.angle_alpha   90.00
_cell.angle_beta   90.00
_cell.angle_gamma   90.00
#
_symmetry.space_group_name_H-M   'P 1'
#
loop_
_entity.id
_entity.type
_entity.pdbx_description
1 polymer ?
#
loop_
_entity_poly.entity_id
_entity_poly.type
_entity_poly.pdbx_seq_one_letter_code
_entity_poly.pdbx_strand_id
1 'polypeptide(L)'
;MGDVLSVRIDKDLEGRLTFLMKERRIVDRSAYIRRLIDRSLTEDFLDYLSEEVAAKRISMWKAASMAGISLRSMMSELAKRGVSMYDEQSLREDLLFAEGK
;
A
#
# COMPACT_ATOMS: atom_id res chain seq x y z
N MET A 1 -11.93 -11.18 19.72
CA MET A 1 -10.98 -12.31 19.87
C MET A 1 -9.73 -11.95 19.10
N GLY A 2 -8.55 -12.12 19.70
CA GLY A 2 -7.29 -11.87 19.01
C GLY A 2 -6.49 -13.16 18.94
N ASP A 3 -5.91 -13.44 17.78
CA ASP A 3 -5.02 -14.58 17.58
C ASP A 3 -3.60 -14.24 18.06
N VAL A 4 -2.88 -15.25 18.56
CA VAL A 4 -1.51 -15.08 19.08
C VAL A 4 -0.51 -15.46 17.99
N LEU A 5 0.30 -14.50 17.56
CA LEU A 5 1.42 -14.71 16.66
C LEU A 5 2.73 -14.82 17.47
N SER A 6 3.42 -15.96 17.37
CA SER A 6 4.74 -16.17 17.99
C SER A 6 5.81 -16.29 16.92
N VAL A 7 6.78 -15.38 16.93
CA VAL A 7 7.86 -15.32 15.93
C VAL A 7 9.20 -15.13 16.65
N ARG A 8 10.24 -15.80 16.18
CA ARG A 8 11.61 -15.55 16.63
C ARG A 8 12.15 -14.31 15.94
N ILE A 9 12.61 -13.36 16.72
CA ILE A 9 13.29 -12.15 16.23
C ILE A 9 14.78 -12.24 16.55
N ASP A 10 15.61 -11.68 15.69
CA ASP A 10 17.03 -11.55 15.96
C ASP A 10 17.31 -10.41 16.98
N LYS A 11 18.55 -10.36 17.47
CA LYS A 11 18.99 -9.37 18.46
C LYS A 11 19.01 -7.94 17.91
N ASP A 12 19.22 -7.76 16.61
CA ASP A 12 19.28 -6.43 16.00
C ASP A 12 17.89 -5.79 15.96
N LEU A 13 16.90 -6.54 15.47
CA LEU A 13 15.50 -6.13 15.46
C LEU A 13 14.96 -5.87 16.86
N GLU A 14 15.29 -6.72 17.83
CA GLU A 14 14.94 -6.51 19.23
C GLU A 14 15.59 -5.24 19.81
N GLY A 15 16.85 -4.99 19.48
CA GLY A 15 17.58 -3.78 19.86
C GLY A 15 16.90 -2.51 19.34
N ARG A 16 16.60 -2.48 18.03
CA ARG A 16 15.90 -1.35 17.39
C ARG A 16 14.51 -1.12 17.99
N LEU A 17 13.75 -2.19 18.24
CA LEU A 17 12.43 -2.10 18.85
C LEU A 17 12.51 -1.51 20.26
N THR A 18 13.41 -2.03 21.09
CA THR A 18 13.59 -1.57 22.48
C THR A 18 14.03 -0.12 22.54
N PHE A 19 14.95 0.28 21.66
CA PHE A 19 15.38 1.67 21.52
C PHE A 19 14.19 2.59 21.19
N LEU A 20 13.40 2.26 20.16
CA LEU A 20 12.24 3.06 19.78
C LEU A 20 11.17 3.13 20.87
N MET A 21 10.94 2.03 21.59
CA MET A 21 10.01 2.00 22.71
C MET A 21 10.44 2.94 23.83
N LYS A 22 11.75 2.98 24.15
CA LYS A 22 12.31 3.87 25.17
C LYS A 22 12.16 5.34 24.75
N GLU A 23 12.61 5.69 23.56
CA GLU A 23 12.59 7.07 23.04
C GLU A 23 11.17 7.63 22.93
N ARG A 24 10.21 6.80 22.50
CA ARG A 24 8.80 7.19 22.35
C ARG A 24 7.96 6.96 23.62
N ARG A 25 8.59 6.58 24.74
CA ARG A 25 7.94 6.30 26.04
C ARG A 25 6.77 5.32 25.93
N ILE A 26 6.95 4.29 25.11
CA ILE A 26 5.94 3.26 24.85
C ILE A 26 6.09 2.14 25.89
N VAL A 27 5.00 1.86 26.59
CA VAL A 27 4.97 0.84 27.66
C VAL A 27 4.54 -0.52 27.12
N ASP A 28 3.56 -0.56 26.22
CA ASP A 28 3.02 -1.81 25.68
C ASP A 28 3.73 -2.23 24.39
N ARG A 29 4.61 -3.23 24.50
CA ARG A 29 5.34 -3.86 23.39
C ARG A 29 4.38 -4.43 22.34
N SER A 30 3.36 -5.17 22.79
CA SER A 30 2.43 -5.88 21.92
C SER A 30 1.56 -4.91 21.12
N ALA A 31 1.06 -3.85 21.75
CA ALA A 31 0.29 -2.81 21.06
C ALA A 31 1.15 -2.01 20.09
N TYR A 32 2.43 -1.83 20.38
CA TYR A 32 3.34 -1.17 19.45
C TYR A 32 3.67 -2.04 18.24
N ILE A 33 4.02 -3.30 18.46
CA ILE A 33 4.27 -4.25 17.37
C ILE A 33 3.05 -4.38 16.47
N ARG A 34 1.84 -4.53 17.04
CA ARG A 34 0.60 -4.60 16.26
C ARG A 34 0.41 -3.37 15.35
N ARG A 35 0.66 -2.16 15.87
CA ARG A 35 0.58 -0.93 15.06
C ARG A 35 1.65 -0.86 13.97
N LEU A 36 2.86 -1.35 14.24
CA LEU A 36 3.91 -1.40 13.22
C LEU A 36 3.54 -2.38 12.11
N ILE A 37 3.08 -3.58 12.46
CA ILE A 37 2.64 -4.60 11.51
C ILE A 37 1.46 -4.06 10.68
N ASP A 38 0.44 -3.49 11.31
CA ASP A 38 -0.74 -2.95 10.62
C ASP A 38 -0.37 -1.88 9.58
N ARG A 39 0.53 -0.96 9.96
CA ARG A 39 1.05 0.06 9.04
C ARG A 39 1.83 -0.55 7.89
N SER A 40 2.75 -1.47 8.17
CA SER A 40 3.56 -2.12 7.14
C SER A 40 2.72 -2.99 6.21
N LEU A 41 1.75 -3.72 6.74
CA LEU A 41 0.86 -4.59 5.97
C LEU A 41 -0.08 -3.77 5.07
N THR A 42 -0.54 -2.61 5.54
CA THR A 42 -1.35 -1.70 4.71
C THR A 42 -0.55 -1.20 3.51
N GLU A 43 0.71 -0.81 3.71
CA GLU A 43 1.57 -0.33 2.63
C GLU A 43 1.88 -1.46 1.63
N ASP A 44 2.27 -2.64 2.13
CA ASP A 44 2.57 -3.82 1.31
C ASP A 44 1.34 -4.29 0.51
N PHE A 45 0.15 -4.19 1.10
CA PHE A 45 -1.09 -4.49 0.39
C PHE A 45 -1.38 -3.49 -0.73
N LEU A 46 -1.10 -2.20 -0.53
CA LEU A 46 -1.22 -1.18 -1.58
C LEU A 46 -0.17 -1.37 -2.68
N ASP A 47 1.04 -1.80 -2.34
CA ASP A 47 2.09 -2.17 -3.31
C ASP A 47 1.58 -3.31 -4.21
N TYR A 48 1.14 -4.41 -3.61
CA TYR A 48 0.58 -5.55 -4.35
C TYR A 48 -0.59 -5.15 -5.27
N LEU A 49 -1.56 -4.41 -4.75
CA LEU A 49 -2.71 -3.96 -5.56
C LEU A 49 -2.28 -3.06 -6.72
N SER A 50 -1.24 -2.25 -6.52
CA SER A 50 -0.70 -1.39 -7.57
C SER A 50 -0.03 -2.21 -8.68
N GLU A 51 0.69 -3.27 -8.32
CA GLU A 51 1.27 -4.23 -9.28
C GLU A 51 0.19 -4.95 -10.09
N GLU A 52 -0.89 -5.39 -9.44
CA GLU A 52 -2.04 -6.02 -10.11
C GLU A 52 -2.72 -5.08 -11.11
N VAL A 53 -2.84 -3.80 -10.77
CA VAL A 53 -3.37 -2.75 -11.67
C VAL A 53 -2.40 -2.52 -12.84
N ALA A 54 -1.10 -2.40 -12.57
CA ALA A 54 -0.08 -2.19 -13.60
C ALA A 54 -0.04 -3.36 -14.60
N ALA A 55 -0.23 -4.59 -14.12
CA ALA A 55 -0.34 -5.78 -14.95
C ALA A 55 -1.69 -5.93 -15.67
N LYS A 56 -2.58 -4.95 -15.57
CA LYS A 56 -3.95 -4.96 -16.13
C LYS A 56 -4.79 -6.18 -15.68
N ARG A 57 -4.47 -6.79 -14.52
CA ARG A 57 -5.21 -7.94 -13.96
C ARG A 57 -6.46 -7.52 -13.21
N ILE A 58 -6.42 -6.35 -12.55
CA ILE A 58 -7.57 -5.73 -11.89
C ILE A 58 -7.69 -4.27 -12.30
N SER A 59 -8.93 -3.74 -12.28
CA SER A 59 -9.15 -2.32 -12.50
C SER A 59 -8.79 -1.49 -11.26
N MET A 60 -8.46 -0.22 -11.45
CA MET A 60 -8.21 0.73 -10.36
C MET A 60 -9.37 0.80 -9.36
N TRP A 61 -10.61 0.75 -9.86
CA TRP A 61 -11.81 0.75 -9.01
C TRP A 61 -11.88 -0.50 -8.14
N LYS A 62 -11.55 -1.67 -8.70
CA LYS A 62 -11.51 -2.92 -7.93
C LYS A 62 -10.41 -2.88 -6.88
N ALA A 63 -9.23 -2.38 -7.21
CA ALA A 63 -8.16 -2.18 -6.25
C ALA A 63 -8.57 -1.23 -5.10
N ALA A 64 -9.20 -0.10 -5.41
CA ALA A 64 -9.70 0.85 -4.40
C ALA A 64 -10.72 0.20 -3.46
N SER A 65 -11.65 -0.59 -4.01
CA SER A 65 -12.63 -1.34 -3.23
C SER A 65 -11.99 -2.40 -2.33
N MET A 66 -10.93 -3.07 -2.79
CA MET A 66 -10.21 -4.08 -2.00
C MET A 66 -9.39 -3.45 -0.87
N ALA A 67 -8.77 -2.30 -1.13
CA ALA A 67 -8.03 -1.52 -0.13
C ALA A 67 -8.95 -0.76 0.84
N GLY A 68 -10.26 -0.69 0.57
CA GLY A 68 -11.20 0.07 1.40
C GLY A 68 -10.97 1.58 1.35
N ILE A 69 -10.39 2.09 0.26
CA ILE A 69 -10.08 3.51 0.08
C ILE A 69 -10.89 4.10 -1.09
N SER A 70 -10.95 5.43 -1.15
CA SER A 70 -11.59 6.11 -2.29
C SER A 70 -10.80 5.88 -3.59
N LEU A 71 -11.47 5.94 -4.75
CA LEU A 71 -10.80 5.88 -6.04
C LEU A 71 -9.69 6.95 -6.14
N ARG A 72 -9.94 8.17 -5.68
CA ARG A 72 -8.96 9.27 -5.70
C ARG A 72 -7.72 8.95 -4.85
N SER A 73 -7.91 8.30 -3.71
CA SER A 73 -6.80 7.82 -2.88
C SER A 73 -5.99 6.77 -3.63
N MET A 74 -6.66 5.77 -4.23
CA MET A 74 -5.99 4.73 -5.02
C MET A 74 -5.20 5.32 -6.19
N MET A 75 -5.78 6.29 -6.92
CA MET A 75 -5.09 7.01 -7.99
C MET A 75 -3.81 7.70 -7.51
N SER A 76 -3.84 8.28 -6.30
CA SER A 76 -2.68 8.93 -5.70
C SER A 76 -1.61 7.90 -5.34
N GLU A 77 -2.01 6.73 -4.83
CA GLU A 77 -1.09 5.63 -4.50
C GLU A 77 -0.44 5.02 -5.75
N LEU A 78 -1.20 4.87 -6.84
CA LEU A 78 -0.69 4.42 -8.14
C LEU A 78 0.31 5.42 -8.73
N ALA A 79 -0.01 6.72 -8.66
CA ALA A 79 0.88 7.77 -9.13
C ALA A 79 2.21 7.80 -8.37
N LYS A 80 2.19 7.65 -7.03
CA LYS A 80 3.41 7.55 -6.20
C LYS A 80 4.28 6.36 -6.59
N ARG A 81 3.67 5.26 -7.03
CA ARG A 81 4.33 4.01 -7.45
C ARG A 81 4.68 3.97 -8.93
N GLY A 82 4.47 5.07 -9.67
CA GLY A 82 4.82 5.17 -11.09
C GLY A 82 3.93 4.34 -12.01
N VAL A 83 2.76 3.89 -11.56
CA VAL A 83 1.82 3.16 -12.40
C VAL A 83 1.06 4.17 -13.27
N SER A 84 1.35 4.18 -14.57
CA SER A 84 0.63 5.05 -15.50
C SER A 84 -0.82 4.60 -15.62
N MET A 85 -1.74 5.50 -15.29
CA MET A 85 -3.18 5.24 -15.37
C MET A 85 -3.75 5.53 -16.77
N TYR A 86 -2.89 6.00 -17.67
CA TYR A 86 -3.22 6.39 -19.02
C TYR A 86 -2.04 6.06 -19.93
N ASP A 87 -2.21 5.11 -20.84
CA ASP A 87 -1.16 4.74 -21.77
C ASP A 87 -1.15 5.66 -23.00
N GLU A 88 -0.03 5.70 -23.71
CA GLU A 88 0.15 6.56 -24.88
C GLU A 88 -0.87 6.26 -25.97
N GLN A 89 -1.31 5.00 -26.06
CA GLN A 89 -2.32 4.58 -27.00
C GLN A 89 -3.70 5.17 -26.67
N SER A 90 -4.10 5.11 -25.40
CA SER A 90 -5.34 5.77 -24.91
C SER A 90 -5.31 7.28 -25.20
N LEU A 91 -4.15 7.93 -24.99
CA LEU A 91 -3.97 9.35 -25.33
C LEU A 91 -4.17 9.63 -26.82
N ARG A 92 -3.59 8.80 -27.68
CA ARG A 92 -3.73 8.95 -29.14
C ARG A 92 -5.17 8.76 -29.59
N GLU A 93 -5.86 7.77 -29.05
CA GLU A 93 -7.27 7.50 -29.37
C GLU A 93 -8.16 8.69 -28.99
N ASP A 94 -7.97 9.26 -27.79
CA ASP A 94 -8.74 10.42 -27.35
C ASP A 94 -8.42 11.69 -28.16
N LEU A 95 -7.16 11.88 -28.57
CA LEU A 95 -6.76 12.98 -29.46
C LEU A 95 -7.39 12.86 -30.84
N LEU A 96 -7.42 11.65 -31.42
CA LEU A 96 -8.08 11.39 -32.71
C LEU A 96 -9.59 11.68 -32.64
N PHE A 97 -10.23 11.22 -31.57
CA PHE A 97 -11.65 11.50 -31.31
C PHE A 97 -11.91 13.00 -31.20
N ALA A 98 -11.06 13.75 -30.48
CA ALA A 98 -11.18 15.20 -30.35
C ALA A 98 -10.94 15.95 -31.68
N GLU A 99 -10.11 15.41 -32.56
CA GLU A 99 -9.90 15.91 -33.93
C GLU A 99 -11.05 15.54 -34.89
N GLY A 100 -12.04 14.76 -34.45
CA GLY A 100 -13.15 14.31 -35.28
C GLY A 100 -12.76 13.29 -36.35
N LYS A 101 -11.66 12.56 -36.13
CA LYS A 101 -11.16 11.49 -37.02
C LYS A 101 -11.48 10.11 -36.47
#